data_AF-A0AAD6ST18-F1
#
_entry.id   AF-A0AAD6ST18-F1
#
_cell.length_a   1.000
_cell.length_b   1.000
_cell.length_c   1.000
_cell.angle_alpha   90.00
_cell.angle_beta   90.00
_cell.angle_gamma   90.00
#
_symmetry.space_group_name_H-M   'P 1'
#
loop_
_entity.id
_entity.type
_entity.pdbx_description
1 polymer ?
#
loop_
_entity_poly.entity_id
_entity_poly.type
_entity_poly.pdbx_seq_one_letter_code
_entity_poly.pdbx_strand_id
1 'polypeptide(L)'
;MSLTNTPLDVLIEISRELDLSDSIHLISTCSTFTPILLSRYFWISALDRVEHVHRRPLPCSPGLDITSLPLDALKKMVIHA
;
A
#
# COMPACT_ATOMS: atom_id res chain seq x y z
N MET A 1 -16.99 -12.76 13.21
CA MET A 1 -17.12 -11.70 12.17
C MET A 1 -16.31 -12.13 10.97
N SER A 2 -16.84 -11.98 9.75
CA SER A 2 -16.09 -12.28 8.52
C SER A 2 -15.44 -11.01 7.98
N LEU A 3 -14.15 -11.06 7.67
CA LEU A 3 -13.42 -9.95 7.01
C LEU A 3 -13.97 -9.66 5.61
N THR A 4 -14.62 -10.61 4.96
CA THR A 4 -15.20 -10.44 3.62
C THR A 4 -16.37 -9.45 3.57
N ASN A 5 -17.00 -9.17 4.72
CA ASN A 5 -18.11 -8.24 4.83
C ASN A 5 -17.67 -6.88 5.39
N THR A 6 -16.37 -6.72 5.66
CA THR A 6 -15.81 -5.48 6.17
C THR A 6 -15.73 -4.44 5.05
N PRO A 7 -16.10 -3.18 5.32
CA PRO A 7 -15.91 -2.07 4.38
C PRO A 7 -14.47 -1.96 3.87
N LEU A 8 -14.30 -1.56 2.61
CA LEU A 8 -13.00 -1.52 1.94
C LEU A 8 -12.02 -0.54 2.60
N ASP A 9 -12.50 0.61 3.06
CA ASP A 9 -11.74 1.60 3.80
C ASP A 9 -11.16 1.02 5.11
N VAL A 10 -11.96 0.26 5.86
CA VAL A 10 -11.51 -0.42 7.08
C VAL A 10 -10.49 -1.51 6.74
N LEU A 11 -10.68 -2.27 5.66
CA LEU A 11 -9.70 -3.26 5.21
C LEU A 11 -8.38 -2.61 4.79
N ILE A 12 -8.43 -1.45 4.14
CA ILE A 12 -7.23 -0.68 3.81
C ILE A 12 -6.51 -0.26 5.10
N GLU A 13 -7.24 0.25 6.10
CA GLU A 13 -6.62 0.65 7.36
C GLU A 13 -5.98 -0.54 8.09
N ILE A 14 -6.64 -1.70 8.13
CA ILE A 14 -6.06 -2.94 8.67
C ILE A 14 -4.78 -3.31 7.91
N SER A 15 -4.78 -3.20 6.58
CA SER A 15 -3.62 -3.52 5.75
C SER A 15 -2.43 -2.57 5.93
N ARG A 16 -2.62 -1.39 6.53
CA ARG A 16 -1.52 -0.46 6.84
C ARG A 16 -0.70 -0.91 8.05
N GLU A 17 -1.33 -1.63 8.97
CA GLU A 17 -0.68 -2.21 10.15
C GLU A 17 0.15 -3.46 9.83
N LEU A 18 -0.06 -4.03 8.64
CA LEU A 18 0.66 -5.19 8.16
C LEU A 18 1.88 -4.76 7.34
N ASP A 19 2.91 -5.61 7.34
CA ASP A 19 4.01 -5.48 6.40
C ASP A 19 3.52 -5.62 4.98
N LEU A 20 4.13 -4.88 4.05
CA LEU A 20 3.71 -4.86 2.65
C LEU A 20 3.58 -6.27 2.09
N SER A 21 4.55 -7.13 2.37
CA SER A 21 4.52 -8.55 1.97
C SER A 21 3.25 -9.23 2.48
N ASP A 22 2.92 -9.07 3.75
CA ASP A 22 1.75 -9.70 4.37
C ASP A 22 0.44 -9.12 3.81
N SER A 23 0.39 -7.81 3.56
CA SER A 23 -0.74 -7.15 2.91
C SER A 23 -0.96 -7.69 1.50
N ILE A 24 0.10 -7.85 0.71
CA ILE A 24 0.00 -8.42 -0.64
C ILE A 24 -0.43 -9.89 -0.57
N HIS A 25 0.11 -10.69 0.35
CA HIS A 25 -0.31 -12.09 0.54
C HIS A 25 -1.78 -12.19 0.97
N LEU A 26 -2.23 -11.34 1.90
CA LEU A 26 -3.62 -11.26 2.33
C LEU A 26 -4.54 -10.97 1.14
N ILE A 27 -4.17 -9.97 0.33
CA ILE A 27 -4.94 -9.58 -0.84
C ILE A 27 -4.94 -10.66 -1.92
N SER A 28 -3.80 -11.32 -2.17
CA SER A 28 -3.72 -12.40 -3.16
C SER A 28 -4.49 -13.65 -2.76
N THR A 29 -4.64 -13.89 -1.45
CA THR A 29 -5.36 -15.07 -0.93
C THR A 29 -6.86 -14.93 -1.09
N CYS A 30 -7.41 -13.71 -1.05
CA CYS A 30 -8.84 -13.46 -1.14
C CYS A 30 -9.16 -12.42 -2.23
N SER A 31 -9.78 -12.87 -3.33
CA SER A 31 -10.12 -12.00 -4.46
C SER A 31 -11.03 -10.82 -4.07
N THR A 32 -11.81 -10.94 -3.01
CA THR A 32 -12.63 -9.86 -2.43
C THR A 32 -11.80 -8.63 -2.06
N PHE A 33 -10.51 -8.81 -1.73
CA PHE A 33 -9.61 -7.74 -1.32
C PHE A 33 -8.81 -7.13 -2.48
N THR A 34 -8.94 -7.65 -3.70
CA THR A 34 -8.29 -7.10 -4.90
C THR A 34 -8.50 -5.59 -5.09
N PRO A 35 -9.69 -5.00 -4.78
CA PRO A 35 -9.88 -3.55 -4.88
C PRO A 35 -8.89 -2.73 -4.04
N ILE A 36 -8.28 -3.29 -2.99
CA ILE A 36 -7.24 -2.61 -2.20
C ILE A 36 -6.03 -2.27 -3.08
N LEU A 37 -5.65 -3.14 -4.03
CA LEU A 37 -4.53 -2.88 -4.96
C LEU A 37 -4.81 -1.75 -5.96
N LEU A 38 -6.08 -1.36 -6.11
CA LEU A 38 -6.50 -0.21 -6.92
C LEU A 38 -6.53 1.09 -6.10
N SER A 39 -6.45 1.00 -4.78
CA SER A 39 -6.46 2.17 -3.90
C SER A 39 -5.12 2.90 -3.96
N ARG A 40 -5.14 4.14 -4.43
CA ARG A 40 -3.98 5.04 -4.37
C ARG A 40 -3.49 5.25 -2.93
N TYR A 41 -4.43 5.39 -2.00
CA TYR A 41 -4.16 5.63 -0.59
C TYR A 41 -3.38 4.49 0.05
N PHE A 42 -3.67 3.24 -0.32
CA PHE A 42 -2.92 2.07 0.14
C PHE A 42 -1.43 2.16 -0.24
N TRP A 43 -1.12 2.46 -1.50
CA TRP A 43 0.26 2.54 -1.97
C TRP A 43 1.03 3.74 -1.40
N ILE A 44 0.37 4.90 -1.26
CA ILE A 44 0.98 6.05 -0.58
C ILE A 44 1.30 5.70 0.87
N SER A 45 0.37 5.07 1.58
CA SER A 45 0.60 4.61 2.95
C SER A 45 1.75 3.60 3.06
N ALA A 46 1.88 2.70 2.08
CA ALA A 46 2.99 1.76 2.03
C ALA A 46 4.34 2.47 1.86
N LEU A 47 4.44 3.48 0.97
CA LEU A 47 5.65 4.29 0.80
C LEU A 47 6.01 5.07 2.06
N ASP A 48 5.02 5.71 2.70
CA ASP A 48 5.18 6.43 3.95
C ASP A 48 5.77 5.54 5.05
N ARG A 49 5.29 4.28 5.13
CA ARG A 49 5.81 3.29 6.07
C ARG A 49 7.26 2.88 5.75
N VAL A 50 7.60 2.72 4.47
CA VAL A 50 8.98 2.45 4.05
C VAL A 50 9.93 3.60 4.43
N GLU A 51 9.52 4.84 4.19
CA GLU A 51 10.31 6.02 4.49
C GLU A 51 10.48 6.24 6.00
N HIS A 52 9.38 6.19 6.76
CA HIS A 52 9.39 6.61 8.17
C HIS A 52 9.60 5.46 9.16
N VAL A 53 8.99 4.29 8.91
CA VAL A 53 9.08 3.13 9.83
C VAL A 53 10.32 2.31 9.52
N HIS A 54 10.55 1.97 8.25
CA HIS A 54 11.72 1.20 7.85
C HIS A 54 12.97 2.07 7.65
N ARG A 55 12.84 3.40 7.70
CA ARG A 55 13.93 4.38 7.53
C ARG A 55 14.73 4.17 6.25
N ARG A 56 14.05 3.74 5.17
CA ARG A 56 14.66 3.54 3.86
C ARG A 56 14.33 4.70 2.94
N PRO A 57 15.32 5.28 2.25
CA PRO A 57 15.04 6.32 1.28
C PRO A 57 14.22 5.75 0.14
N LEU A 58 13.17 6.48 -0.25
CA LEU A 58 12.36 6.11 -1.41
C LEU A 58 13.16 6.29 -2.70
N PRO A 59 12.92 5.47 -3.74
CA PRO A 59 13.63 5.55 -5.02
C PRO A 59 13.06 6.70 -5.89
N CYS A 60 13.07 7.92 -5.37
CA CYS A 60 12.61 9.13 -6.05
C CYS A 60 13.54 10.33 -5.85
N SER A 61 13.41 11.33 -6.70
CA SER A 61 14.13 12.60 -6.54
C SER A 61 13.65 13.34 -5.28
N PRO A 62 14.56 13.98 -4.51
CA PRO A 62 14.17 14.82 -3.39
C PRO A 62 13.16 15.91 -3.80
N GLY A 63 12.12 16.09 -3.00
CA GLY A 63 11.07 17.09 -3.25
C GLY A 63 10.03 16.68 -4.31
N LEU A 64 10.10 15.46 -4.84
CA LEU A 64 9.05 14.93 -5.70
C LEU A 64 7.76 14.72 -4.90
N ASP A 65 6.64 15.27 -5.38
CA ASP A 65 5.33 15.02 -4.78
C ASP A 65 4.80 13.64 -5.19
N ILE A 66 4.95 12.67 -4.29
CA ILE A 66 4.48 11.28 -4.45
C ILE A 66 2.95 11.25 -4.64
N THR A 67 2.22 12.19 -4.03
CA THR A 67 0.75 12.25 -4.12
C THR A 67 0.24 12.64 -5.51
N SER A 68 1.12 13.08 -6.41
CA SER A 68 0.83 13.36 -7.83
C SER A 68 1.17 12.22 -8.80
N LEU A 69 1.96 11.21 -8.39
CA LEU A 69 2.47 10.16 -9.27
C LEU A 69 1.39 9.19 -9.77
N PRO A 70 1.43 8.65 -11.01
CA PRO A 70 0.49 7.61 -11.44
C PRO A 70 0.47 6.38 -10.51
N LEU A 71 -0.67 5.69 -10.40
CA LEU A 71 -0.81 4.50 -9.54
C LEU A 71 0.26 3.43 -9.83
N ASP A 72 0.56 3.20 -11.11
CA ASP A 72 1.59 2.24 -11.51
C ASP A 72 3.00 2.67 -11.10
N ALA A 73 3.26 3.98 -11.04
CA ALA A 73 4.52 4.50 -10.53
C ALA A 73 4.65 4.27 -9.02
N LEU A 74 3.57 4.51 -8.25
CA LEU A 74 3.52 4.21 -6.82
C LEU A 74 3.80 2.72 -6.55
N LYS A 75 3.13 1.84 -7.28
CA LYS A 75 3.35 0.38 -7.20
C LYS A 75 4.80 -0.01 -7.45
N LYS A 76 5.40 0.51 -8.52
CA LYS A 76 6.80 0.24 -8.86
C LYS A 76 7.75 0.73 -7.78
N MET A 77 7.52 1.92 -7.23
CA MET A 77 8.36 2.46 -6.15
C MET A 77 8.32 1.58 -4.91
N VAL A 78 7.13 1.14 -4.51
CA VAL A 78 6.95 0.28 -3.33
C VAL A 78 7.66 -1.07 -3.50
N ILE A 79 7.62 -1.66 -4.69
CA ILE A 79 8.28 -2.94 -4.99
C ILE A 79 9.81 -2.83 -4.98
N HIS A 80 10.36 -1.64 -5.25
CA HIS A 80 11.80 -1.40 -5.39
C HIS A 80 12.45 -0.71 -4.18
N ALA A 81 11.71 -0.48 -3.09
CA ALA A 81 12.20 0.17 -1.86
C ALA A 81 12.56 -0.86 -0.77
#